data_AF-A0A9D6F8A0-F1
#
_entry.id   AF-A0A9D6F8A0-F1
#
_cell.length_a   1.000
_cell.length_b   1.000
_cell.length_c   1.000
_cell.angle_alpha   90.00
_cell.angle_beta   90.00
_cell.angle_gamma   90.00
#
_symmetry.space_group_name_H-M   'P 1'
#
loop_
_entity.id
_entity.type
_entity.pdbx_description
1 polymer ?
#
loop_
_entity_poly.entity_id
_entity_poly.type
_entity_poly.pdbx_seq_one_letter_code
_entity_poly.pdbx_strand_id
1 'polypeptide(L)'
;MSDQPSSHPATTIVHAHLHTISQLLRTAHPVGPETQALLADLLDEIGTALDTSSVPPEEVARLTECASHLAQAVADESEPGILQAAEERLEGAVVAVEMKAPALANLTRRLAEMLSNLGI
;
A
#
# COMPACT_ATOMS: atom_id res chain seq x y z
N MET A 1 4.92 -8.47 36.25
CA MET A 1 5.56 -9.16 35.11
C MET A 1 5.05 -8.46 33.87
N SER A 2 5.87 -7.63 33.25
CA SER A 2 5.48 -6.82 32.10
C SER A 2 5.83 -7.60 30.84
N ASP A 3 4.80 -8.12 30.16
CA ASP A 3 4.94 -8.62 28.80
C ASP A 3 5.07 -7.39 27.89
N GLN A 4 6.30 -7.04 27.57
CA GLN A 4 6.60 -5.97 26.61
C GLN A 4 6.34 -6.56 25.23
N PRO A 5 5.37 -6.05 24.45
CA PRO A 5 5.11 -6.60 23.13
C PRO A 5 6.35 -6.35 22.29
N SER A 6 7.01 -7.43 21.86
CA SER A 6 8.11 -7.39 20.92
C SER A 6 7.61 -6.81 19.60
N SER A 7 7.67 -5.49 19.45
CA SER A 7 7.47 -4.81 18.17
C SER A 7 8.46 -5.40 17.19
N HIS A 8 7.96 -6.26 16.30
CA HIS A 8 8.78 -6.82 15.24
C HIS A 8 9.26 -5.68 14.34
N PRO A 9 10.53 -5.69 13.89
CA PRO A 9 11.08 -4.62 13.06
C PRO A 9 10.26 -4.37 11.80
N ALA A 10 9.66 -5.42 11.25
CA ALA A 10 8.76 -5.33 10.10
C ALA A 10 7.46 -4.56 10.38
N THR A 11 6.85 -4.72 11.57
CA THR A 11 5.67 -3.93 11.96
C THR A 11 6.00 -2.43 12.04
N THR A 12 7.20 -2.10 12.52
CA THR A 12 7.69 -0.70 12.59
C THR A 12 7.89 -0.11 11.19
N ILE A 13 8.48 -0.89 10.28
CA ILE A 13 8.67 -0.51 8.87
C ILE A 13 7.31 -0.25 8.21
N VAL A 14 6.34 -1.15 8.41
CA VAL A 14 5.02 -0.99 7.84
C VAL A 14 4.31 0.26 8.37
N HIS A 15 4.35 0.53 9.68
CA HIS A 15 3.81 1.78 10.23
C HIS A 15 4.49 3.03 9.64
N ALA A 16 5.80 3.00 9.41
CA ALA A 16 6.51 4.12 8.80
C ALA A 16 6.08 4.36 7.34
N HIS A 17 5.84 3.28 6.58
CA HIS A 17 5.31 3.39 5.21
C HIS A 17 3.86 3.88 5.21
N LEU A 18 2.98 3.32 6.04
CA LEU A 18 1.59 3.80 6.19
C LEU A 18 1.55 5.29 6.58
N HIS A 19 2.44 5.71 7.48
CA HIS A 19 2.56 7.11 7.87
C HIS A 19 2.99 8.00 6.69
N THR A 20 4.01 7.58 5.94
CA THR A 20 4.49 8.28 4.74
C THR A 20 3.37 8.44 3.71
N ILE A 21 2.62 7.37 3.44
CA ILE A 21 1.50 7.42 2.48
C ILE A 21 0.41 8.37 2.98
N SER A 22 0.06 8.30 4.27
CA SER A 22 -0.93 9.23 4.86
C SER A 22 -0.51 10.69 4.76
N GLN A 23 0.80 10.96 4.82
CA GLN A 23 1.37 12.30 4.70
C GLN A 23 1.31 12.77 3.26
N LEU A 24 1.71 11.91 2.30
CA LEU A 24 1.65 12.18 0.86
C LEU A 24 0.23 12.48 0.40
N LEU A 25 -0.75 11.67 0.81
CA LEU A 25 -2.16 11.92 0.53
C LEU A 25 -2.63 13.27 1.05
N ARG A 26 -2.08 13.74 2.17
CA ARG A 26 -2.49 15.01 2.79
C ARG A 26 -1.82 16.22 2.13
N THR A 27 -0.65 16.03 1.52
CA THR A 27 0.15 17.12 0.91
C THR A 27 0.04 17.19 -0.61
N ALA A 28 -0.32 16.10 -1.29
CA ALA A 28 -0.44 16.06 -2.75
C ALA A 28 -1.70 16.83 -3.22
N HIS A 29 -1.49 18.02 -3.79
CA HIS A 29 -2.43 18.67 -4.71
C HIS A 29 -2.03 18.20 -6.12
N PRO A 30 -2.66 17.17 -6.73
CA PRO A 30 -4.06 17.22 -7.18
C PRO A 30 -4.77 15.84 -7.19
N VAL A 31 -4.48 14.93 -6.25
CA VAL A 31 -5.26 13.67 -6.18
C VAL A 31 -6.69 14.01 -5.79
N GLY A 32 -7.63 13.77 -6.71
CA GLY A 32 -9.04 14.01 -6.48
C GLY A 32 -9.54 13.30 -5.22
N PRO A 33 -10.60 13.79 -4.57
CA PRO A 33 -11.11 13.20 -3.34
C PRO A 33 -11.45 11.72 -3.49
N GLU A 34 -11.89 11.26 -4.68
CA GLU A 34 -12.10 9.83 -4.95
C GLU A 34 -10.79 9.02 -4.89
N THR A 35 -9.72 9.50 -5.53
CA THR A 35 -8.40 8.85 -5.51
C THR A 35 -7.82 8.79 -4.10
N GLN A 36 -7.96 9.88 -3.35
CA GLN A 36 -7.50 9.95 -1.97
C GLN A 36 -8.25 8.95 -1.08
N ALA A 37 -9.55 8.79 -1.27
CA ALA A 37 -10.37 7.81 -0.56
C ALA A 37 -9.97 6.37 -0.91
N LEU A 38 -9.75 6.06 -2.19
CA LEU A 38 -9.33 4.72 -2.63
C LEU A 38 -7.96 4.32 -2.08
N LEU A 39 -7.01 5.26 -2.06
CA LEU A 39 -5.71 5.04 -1.45
C LEU A 39 -5.85 4.85 0.08
N ALA A 40 -6.69 5.63 0.74
CA ALA A 40 -6.96 5.45 2.16
C ALA A 40 -7.58 4.08 2.48
N ASP A 41 -8.55 3.64 1.67
CA ASP A 41 -9.20 2.34 1.81
C ASP A 41 -8.21 1.19 1.60
N LEU A 42 -7.32 1.30 0.60
CA LEU A 42 -6.26 0.30 0.37
C LEU A 42 -5.31 0.20 1.56
N LEU A 43 -4.95 1.34 2.18
CA LEU A 43 -4.08 1.37 3.35
C LEU A 43 -4.74 0.79 4.60
N ASP A 44 -6.03 1.07 4.80
CA ASP A 44 -6.79 0.56 5.93
C ASP A 44 -6.97 -0.97 5.84
N GLU A 45 -7.14 -1.47 4.61
CA GLU A 45 -7.23 -2.91 4.36
C GLU A 45 -5.87 -3.61 4.56
N ILE A 46 -4.76 -2.98 4.16
CA ILE A 46 -3.40 -3.46 4.46
C ILE A 46 -3.15 -3.45 5.98
N GLY A 47 -3.55 -2.37 6.67
CA GLY A 47 -3.48 -2.24 8.12
C GLY A 47 -4.26 -3.35 8.84
N THR A 48 -5.51 -3.57 8.41
CA THR A 48 -6.38 -4.62 8.96
C THR A 48 -5.81 -6.01 8.68
N ALA A 49 -5.24 -6.23 7.49
CA ALA A 49 -4.64 -7.50 7.13
C ALA A 49 -3.40 -7.82 7.97
N LEU A 50 -2.60 -6.82 8.34
CA LEU A 50 -1.46 -7.00 9.23
C LEU A 50 -1.86 -7.45 10.63
N ASP A 51 -2.95 -6.88 11.15
CA ASP A 51 -3.44 -7.20 12.49
C ASP A 51 -4.09 -8.58 12.56
N THR A 52 -4.55 -9.11 11.42
CA THR A 52 -5.43 -10.30 11.38
C THR A 52 -4.81 -11.54 10.74
N SER A 53 -3.72 -11.40 9.99
CA SER A 53 -3.33 -12.41 9.00
C SER A 53 -1.93 -12.97 9.28
N SER A 54 -1.72 -14.26 9.01
CA SER A 54 -0.43 -14.94 9.19
C SER A 54 0.57 -14.62 8.08
N VAL A 55 0.48 -13.43 7.48
CA VAL A 55 1.30 -13.04 6.35
C VAL A 55 2.71 -12.76 6.84
N PRO A 56 3.75 -13.29 6.15
CA PRO A 56 5.12 -12.98 6.49
C PRO A 56 5.32 -11.45 6.52
N PRO A 57 5.91 -10.89 7.59
CA PRO A 57 6.05 -9.45 7.74
C PRO A 57 6.87 -8.78 6.61
N GLU A 58 7.77 -9.53 5.98
CA GLU A 58 8.55 -9.10 4.82
C GLU A 58 7.69 -8.83 3.57
N GLU A 59 6.66 -9.66 3.35
CA GLU A 59 5.76 -9.52 2.21
C GLU A 59 4.89 -8.28 2.36
N VAL A 60 4.47 -7.99 3.60
CA VAL A 60 3.69 -6.79 3.86
C VAL A 60 4.56 -5.53 3.84
N ALA A 61 5.80 -5.60 4.34
CA ALA A 61 6.74 -4.49 4.21
C ALA A 61 6.95 -4.13 2.73
N ARG A 62 7.15 -5.13 1.86
CA ARG A 62 7.28 -4.92 0.41
C ARG A 62 6.02 -4.35 -0.23
N LEU A 63 4.84 -4.85 0.16
CA LEU A 63 3.57 -4.30 -0.32
C LEU A 63 3.41 -2.82 0.04
N THR A 64 3.70 -2.47 1.30
CA THR A 64 3.58 -1.10 1.79
C THR A 64 4.63 -0.16 1.18
N GLU A 65 5.83 -0.66 0.91
CA GLU A 65 6.88 0.06 0.18
C GLU A 65 6.44 0.36 -1.27
N CYS A 66 5.93 -0.64 -2.01
CA CYS A 66 5.43 -0.43 -3.37
C CYS A 66 4.26 0.56 -3.41
N ALA A 67 3.34 0.48 -2.44
CA ALA A 67 2.24 1.43 -2.32
C ALA A 67 2.74 2.86 -2.04
N SER A 68 3.80 3.00 -1.24
CA SER A 68 4.46 4.29 -1.00
C SER A 68 5.06 4.88 -2.27
N HIS A 69 5.74 4.06 -3.08
CA HIS A 69 6.33 4.51 -4.34
C HIS A 69 5.26 4.93 -5.36
N LEU A 70 4.15 4.21 -5.46
CA LEU A 70 3.05 4.62 -6.33
C LEU A 70 2.43 5.94 -5.86
N ALA A 71 2.15 6.08 -4.56
CA ALA A 71 1.60 7.31 -4.00
C ALA A 71 2.53 8.50 -4.24
N GLN A 72 3.85 8.32 -4.12
CA GLN A 72 4.85 9.34 -4.43
C GLN A 72 4.85 9.69 -5.92
N ALA A 73 4.83 8.69 -6.80
CA ALA A 73 4.84 8.91 -8.25
C ALA A 73 3.61 9.69 -8.72
N VAL A 74 2.44 9.38 -8.15
CA VAL A 74 1.19 10.12 -8.39
C VAL A 74 1.27 11.53 -7.81
N ALA A 75 1.79 11.70 -6.60
CA ALA A 75 1.89 13.00 -5.93
C ALA A 75 2.86 13.97 -6.62
N ASP A 76 3.96 13.45 -7.18
CA ASP A 76 5.00 14.25 -7.84
C ASP A 76 4.70 14.55 -9.32
N GLU A 77 3.52 14.14 -9.83
CA GLU A 77 3.20 14.19 -11.26
C GLU A 77 4.32 13.55 -12.11
N SER A 78 4.85 12.42 -11.63
CA SER A 78 6.03 11.78 -12.21
C SER A 78 5.80 11.42 -13.68
N GLU A 79 6.89 11.36 -14.45
CA GLU A 79 6.82 10.97 -15.85
C GLU A 79 6.07 9.63 -16.02
N PRO A 80 5.27 9.45 -17.09
CA PRO A 80 4.41 8.27 -17.26
C PRO A 80 5.15 6.94 -17.09
N GLY A 81 6.42 6.85 -17.50
CA GLY A 81 7.24 5.64 -17.34
C GLY A 81 7.63 5.32 -15.89
N ILE A 82 7.76 6.34 -15.02
CA ILE A 82 8.03 6.15 -13.59
C ILE A 82 6.76 5.66 -12.88
N LEU A 83 5.62 6.26 -13.22
CA LEU A 83 4.31 5.89 -12.70
C LEU A 83 3.96 4.43 -13.05
N GLN A 84 4.08 4.07 -14.32
CA GLN A 84 3.82 2.70 -14.80
C GLN A 84 4.75 1.68 -14.13
N ALA A 85 6.03 2.02 -13.93
CA ALA A 85 6.94 1.12 -13.25
C ALA A 85 6.62 0.98 -11.74
N ALA A 86 6.05 2.01 -11.10
CA ALA A 86 5.60 1.92 -9.71
C ALA A 86 4.33 1.05 -9.59
N GLU A 87 3.43 1.16 -10.56
CA GLU A 87 2.24 0.30 -10.71
C GLU A 87 2.60 -1.17 -10.84
N GLU A 88 3.45 -1.54 -11.82
CA GLU A 88 3.87 -2.92 -12.05
C GLU A 88 4.50 -3.57 -10.80
N ARG A 89 5.26 -2.77 -10.03
CA ARG A 89 5.86 -3.22 -8.76
C ARG A 89 4.80 -3.47 -7.69
N LEU A 90 3.81 -2.59 -7.58
CA LEU A 90 2.70 -2.76 -6.64
C LEU A 90 1.83 -3.97 -7.00
N GLU A 91 1.51 -4.14 -8.28
CA GLU A 91 0.75 -5.31 -8.75
C GLU A 91 1.48 -6.62 -8.42
N GLY A 92 2.78 -6.70 -8.71
CA GLY A 92 3.59 -7.86 -8.35
C GLY A 92 3.65 -8.13 -6.84
N ALA A 93 3.69 -7.09 -6.02
CA ALA A 93 3.67 -7.23 -4.57
C ALA A 93 2.31 -7.72 -4.05
N VAL A 94 1.21 -7.20 -4.61
CA VAL A 94 -0.15 -7.62 -4.29
C VAL A 94 -0.36 -9.09 -4.64
N VAL A 95 -0.01 -9.53 -5.85
CA VAL A 95 -0.14 -10.92 -6.28
C VAL A 95 0.64 -11.87 -5.36
N ALA A 96 1.87 -11.49 -4.98
CA ALA A 96 2.68 -12.29 -4.08
C ALA A 96 2.08 -12.44 -2.67
N VAL A 97 1.45 -11.37 -2.17
CA VAL A 97 0.73 -11.39 -0.89
C VAL A 97 -0.53 -12.26 -1.00
N GLU A 98 -1.34 -12.10 -2.05
CA GLU A 98 -2.56 -12.89 -2.26
C GLU A 98 -2.29 -14.39 -2.37
N MET A 99 -1.22 -14.79 -3.07
CA MET A 99 -0.80 -16.19 -3.15
C MET A 99 -0.50 -16.81 -1.78
N LYS A 100 0.05 -16.01 -0.87
CA LYS A 100 0.46 -16.44 0.47
C LYS A 100 -0.67 -16.27 1.49
N ALA A 101 -1.63 -15.42 1.19
CA ALA A 101 -2.70 -15.01 2.07
C ALA A 101 -4.02 -14.92 1.30
N PRO A 102 -4.73 -16.05 1.13
CA PRO A 102 -6.01 -16.08 0.42
C PRO A 102 -7.08 -15.15 1.01
N ALA A 103 -6.94 -14.81 2.30
CA ALA A 103 -7.78 -13.81 2.97
C ALA A 103 -7.68 -12.41 2.31
N LEU A 104 -6.63 -12.17 1.53
CA LEU A 104 -6.37 -10.91 0.83
C LEU A 104 -6.65 -10.98 -0.68
N ALA A 105 -7.25 -12.05 -1.20
CA ALA A 105 -7.44 -12.31 -2.64
C ALA A 105 -8.29 -11.28 -3.43
N ASN A 106 -8.68 -10.15 -2.82
CA ASN A 106 -9.40 -9.06 -3.46
C ASN A 106 -8.53 -7.80 -3.62
N LEU A 107 -7.28 -7.80 -3.15
CA LEU A 107 -6.36 -6.67 -3.29
C LEU A 107 -6.04 -6.37 -4.76
N THR A 108 -5.86 -7.40 -5.60
CA THR A 108 -5.58 -7.21 -7.04
C THR A 108 -6.75 -6.50 -7.74
N ARG A 109 -8.00 -6.90 -7.41
CA ARG A 109 -9.19 -6.24 -7.96
C ARG A 109 -9.27 -4.78 -7.54
N ARG A 110 -9.06 -4.49 -6.25
CA ARG A 110 -9.11 -3.12 -5.73
C ARG A 110 -8.00 -2.24 -6.29
N LEU A 111 -6.80 -2.79 -6.48
CA LEU A 111 -5.71 -2.11 -7.15
C LEU A 111 -6.13 -1.70 -8.57
N ALA A 112 -6.69 -2.62 -9.35
CA ALA A 112 -7.16 -2.32 -10.71
C ALA A 112 -8.27 -1.25 -10.74
N GLU A 113 -9.20 -1.27 -9.78
CA GLU A 113 -10.24 -0.23 -9.62
C GLU A 113 -9.62 1.13 -9.30
N MET A 114 -8.62 1.18 -8.42
CA MET A 114 -7.91 2.41 -8.06
C MET A 114 -7.16 3.01 -9.24
N LEU A 115 -6.43 2.19 -10.01
CA LEU A 115 -5.67 2.61 -11.19
C LEU A 115 -6.60 3.13 -12.30
N SER A 116 -7.69 2.42 -12.55
CA SER A 116 -8.72 2.87 -13.50
C SER A 116 -9.30 4.24 -13.13
N ASN A 117 -9.48 4.52 -11.84
CA ASN A 117 -9.99 5.81 -11.35
C ASN A 117 -8.93 6.93 -11.39
N LEU A 118 -7.64 6.57 -11.39
CA LEU A 118 -6.54 7.51 -11.63
C LEU A 118 -6.39 7.87 -13.11
N GLY A 119 -7.11 7.20 -14.02
CA GLY A 119 -6.97 7.38 -15.46
C GLY A 119 -5.68 6.79 -16.02
N ILE A 120 -5.10 5.84 -15.29
CA ILE A 120 -3.92 5.05 -15.67
C ILE A 120 -4.41 3.73 -16.26
#